data_AF-A0A532EDX7-F1
#
_entry.id   AF-A0A532EDX7-F1
#
_cell.length_a   1.000
_cell.length_b   1.000
_cell.length_c   1.000
_cell.angle_alpha   90.00
_cell.angle_beta   90.00
_cell.angle_gamma   90.00
#
_symmetry.space_group_name_H-M   'P 1'
#
loop_
_entity.id
_entity.type
_entity.pdbx_description
1 polymer ?
#
loop_
_entity_poly.entity_id
_entity_poly.type
_entity_poly.pdbx_seq_one_letter_code
_entity_poly.pdbx_strand_id
1 'polypeptide(L)'
;MVRFAHLESKRECEACDCAASLEDIALALAQHSREPLNSDEARRRCLAIRDVLVRAGVYGPAETGDGAATTDSSIPTPRFRLAPTPFPLSSSDVTFFQELGQDLLSFYRALNRLYQDSTRGTQPAWVAAYLDQGKPESLITYSRMNRFRTLIPGIIRPDVIPTADGMVITELDSVPGGIGLTGCLTRAYDDQFTIERQPPGLPPERSPLIAGRDGMLQGFPALEEKLAFGLFHHPELAPFWEQALRPETAINLRRLLPRTWILDPQPVPPSAVIPHLTISGRAVSDFRRLAQTTQKERQLVLKPSGFSELAWGSRGVSIGHDLPQVEWATALEQALQAFPTTPYVLQEFHKGRLFELSYFDERSDTVVPMSGRVRLSPYYFVVGDKAELGGILATLCPANKKIIHGMVDAIMAPCAIAPNLAS
;
A
#
# COMPACT_ATOMS: atom_id res chain seq x y z
N MET A 1 -62.37 15.34 -34.26
CA MET A 1 -62.54 15.44 -32.79
C MET A 1 -61.58 14.42 -32.15
N VAL A 2 -60.46 14.92 -31.62
CA VAL A 2 -59.55 14.38 -30.57
C VAL A 2 -59.01 12.92 -30.65
N ARG A 3 -57.66 12.83 -30.77
CA ARG A 3 -56.62 11.97 -30.12
C ARG A 3 -57.02 10.57 -29.58
N PHE A 4 -56.22 9.52 -29.74
CA PHE A 4 -54.88 9.34 -29.13
C PHE A 4 -53.96 8.42 -29.97
N ALA A 5 -52.72 8.88 -30.18
CA ALA A 5 -51.58 8.06 -30.57
C ALA A 5 -50.74 7.78 -29.32
N HIS A 6 -50.29 6.54 -29.16
CA HIS A 6 -49.43 6.11 -28.05
C HIS A 6 -47.97 6.40 -28.42
N LEU A 7 -47.34 7.27 -27.65
CA LEU A 7 -45.93 7.64 -27.77
C LEU A 7 -45.04 6.61 -27.08
N GLU A 8 -43.97 6.24 -27.79
CA GLU A 8 -42.74 5.65 -27.26
C GLU A 8 -42.16 6.55 -26.16
N SER A 9 -41.71 5.96 -25.05
CA SER A 9 -40.82 6.63 -24.10
C SER A 9 -39.42 6.03 -24.19
N LYS A 10 -38.49 6.92 -24.48
CA LYS A 10 -37.06 6.70 -24.67
C LYS A 10 -36.39 6.32 -23.35
N ARG A 11 -35.34 5.51 -23.50
CA ARG A 11 -34.28 5.28 -22.52
C ARG A 11 -33.77 6.61 -21.97
N GLU A 12 -33.87 6.79 -20.67
CA GLU A 12 -33.16 7.85 -19.97
C GLU A 12 -31.70 7.44 -19.75
N CYS A 13 -30.86 8.43 -20.05
CA CYS A 13 -29.42 8.47 -19.89
C CYS A 13 -29.12 8.54 -18.39
N GLU A 14 -28.36 7.59 -17.84
CA GLU A 14 -27.79 7.74 -16.50
C GLU A 14 -26.77 8.88 -16.54
N ALA A 15 -27.21 10.06 -16.10
CA ALA A 15 -26.35 11.18 -15.79
C ALA A 15 -25.51 10.82 -14.56
N CYS A 16 -24.21 11.01 -14.71
CA CYS A 16 -23.21 10.91 -13.65
C CYS A 16 -23.41 12.08 -12.67
N ASP A 17 -24.17 11.86 -11.61
CA ASP A 17 -24.28 12.82 -10.50
C ASP A 17 -23.15 12.56 -9.48
N CYS A 18 -22.03 13.26 -9.68
CA CYS A 18 -21.02 13.51 -8.66
C CYS A 18 -21.55 14.56 -7.66
N ALA A 19 -22.48 14.18 -6.80
CA ALA A 19 -22.82 15.01 -5.64
C ALA A 19 -21.76 14.76 -4.55
N ALA A 20 -20.89 15.75 -4.31
CA ALA A 20 -20.00 15.73 -3.15
C ALA A 20 -20.86 15.62 -1.88
N SER A 21 -20.50 14.73 -0.95
CA SER A 21 -21.26 14.57 0.29
C SER A 21 -21.22 15.88 1.10
N LEU A 22 -22.23 16.11 1.95
CA LEU A 22 -22.24 17.27 2.87
C LEU A 22 -20.96 17.32 3.74
N GLU A 23 -20.36 16.16 4.02
CA GLU A 23 -19.10 16.05 4.75
C GLU A 23 -17.89 16.45 3.90
N ASP A 24 -17.86 16.13 2.60
CA ASP A 24 -16.82 16.61 1.68
C ASP A 24 -16.86 18.13 1.52
N ILE A 25 -18.08 18.69 1.49
CA ILE A 25 -18.30 20.13 1.48
C ILE A 25 -17.83 20.74 2.81
N ALA A 26 -18.16 20.12 3.95
CA ALA A 26 -17.71 20.59 5.27
C ALA A 26 -16.19 20.50 5.44
N LEU A 27 -15.53 19.47 4.88
CA LEU A 27 -14.06 19.34 4.90
C LEU A 27 -13.40 20.37 3.98
N ALA A 28 -13.92 20.58 2.77
CA ALA A 28 -13.45 21.60 1.85
C ALA A 28 -13.62 23.01 2.45
N LEU A 29 -14.77 23.26 3.09
CA LEU A 29 -15.02 24.48 3.85
C LEU A 29 -14.06 24.60 5.04
N ALA A 30 -13.84 23.56 5.85
CA ALA A 30 -12.90 23.59 6.97
C ALA A 30 -11.44 23.83 6.53
N GLN A 31 -11.05 23.33 5.36
CA GLN A 31 -9.78 23.66 4.71
C GLN A 31 -9.69 25.13 4.28
N HIS A 32 -10.82 25.79 4.00
CA HIS A 32 -10.92 27.19 3.59
C HIS A 32 -11.32 28.17 4.70
N SER A 33 -11.80 27.70 5.86
CA SER A 33 -12.45 28.52 6.91
C SER A 33 -11.51 29.05 8.00
N ARG A 34 -10.21 28.75 7.93
CA ARG A 34 -9.24 29.48 8.75
C ARG A 34 -8.98 30.83 8.10
N GLU A 35 -8.88 31.89 8.90
CA GLU A 35 -7.99 32.98 8.48
C GLU A 35 -6.65 32.31 8.16
N PRO A 36 -6.19 32.35 6.89
CA PRO A 36 -4.97 31.69 6.52
C PRO A 36 -3.88 32.22 7.44
N LEU A 37 -3.07 31.32 8.01
CA LEU A 37 -1.88 31.74 8.75
C LEU A 37 -1.19 32.81 7.90
N ASN A 38 -0.91 33.97 8.47
CA ASN A 38 -0.14 34.96 7.72
C ASN A 38 1.17 34.29 7.28
N SER A 39 1.64 34.64 6.07
CA SER A 39 2.73 33.92 5.40
C SER A 39 3.96 33.77 6.31
N ASP A 40 4.24 34.80 7.12
CA ASP A 40 5.36 34.83 8.07
C ASP A 40 5.22 33.83 9.23
N GLU A 41 4.02 33.68 9.81
CA GLU A 41 3.74 32.68 10.85
C GLU A 41 3.80 31.25 10.27
N ALA A 42 3.23 31.03 9.09
CA ALA A 42 3.27 29.73 8.42
C ALA A 42 4.72 29.31 8.13
N ARG A 43 5.53 30.24 7.61
CA ARG A 43 6.97 30.06 7.40
C ARG A 43 7.71 29.77 8.70
N ARG A 44 7.51 30.59 9.75
CA ARG A 44 8.17 30.39 11.06
C ARG A 44 7.89 29.00 11.64
N ARG A 45 6.66 28.49 11.50
CA ARG A 45 6.30 27.13 11.92
C ARG A 45 7.06 26.06 11.15
N CYS A 46 7.09 26.14 9.82
CA CYS A 46 7.81 25.17 9.00
C CYS A 46 9.31 25.13 9.34
N LEU A 47 9.94 26.29 9.55
CA LEU A 47 11.34 26.37 9.97
C LEU A 47 11.56 25.74 11.36
N ALA A 48 10.67 26.01 12.32
CA ALA A 48 10.75 25.41 13.64
C ALA A 48 10.59 23.88 13.59
N ILE A 49 9.65 23.36 12.78
CA ILE A 49 9.48 21.92 12.53
C ILE A 49 10.74 21.32 11.92
N ARG A 50 11.27 21.94 10.86
CA ARG A 50 12.50 21.52 10.19
C ARG A 50 13.64 21.39 11.19
N ASP A 51 13.87 22.42 12.00
CA ASP A 51 14.99 22.46 12.94
C ASP A 51 14.87 21.35 14.01
N VAL A 52 13.65 21.01 14.43
CA VAL A 52 13.40 19.84 15.31
C VAL A 52 13.73 18.53 14.60
N LEU A 53 13.26 18.35 13.36
CA LEU A 53 13.49 17.11 12.59
C LEU A 53 14.97 16.90 12.23
N VAL A 54 15.69 17.97 11.89
CA VAL A 54 17.13 17.94 11.63
C VAL A 54 17.89 17.59 12.91
N ARG A 55 17.57 18.21 14.05
CA ARG A 55 18.18 17.85 15.35
C ARG A 55 17.92 16.39 15.74
N ALA A 56 16.77 15.85 15.34
CA ALA A 56 16.43 14.44 15.56
C ALA A 56 17.08 13.46 14.55
N GLY A 57 17.79 13.97 13.52
CA GLY A 57 18.46 13.13 12.52
C GLY A 57 17.51 12.43 11.54
N VAL A 58 16.24 12.87 11.45
CA VAL A 58 15.20 12.26 10.59
C VAL A 58 14.87 13.08 9.35
N TYR A 59 15.61 14.17 9.12
CA TYR A 59 15.41 15.08 8.01
C TYR A 59 16.75 15.69 7.57
N GLY A 60 16.99 15.73 6.26
CA GLY A 60 18.25 16.24 5.72
C GLY A 60 18.47 17.74 5.89
N PRO A 61 19.73 18.20 6.09
CA PRO A 61 20.06 19.62 6.13
C PRO A 61 19.76 20.27 4.77
N ALA A 62 19.53 21.59 4.75
CA ALA A 62 19.34 22.35 3.51
C ALA A 62 20.55 22.13 2.57
N GLU A 63 20.28 21.91 1.28
CA GLU A 63 21.35 21.84 0.28
C GLU A 63 22.04 23.21 0.21
N THR A 64 23.19 23.34 0.86
CA THR A 64 24.07 24.48 0.64
C THR A 64 24.64 24.30 -0.75
N GLY A 65 24.27 25.19 -1.67
CA GLY A 65 24.81 25.19 -3.03
C GLY A 65 26.32 25.41 -3.02
N ASP A 66 27.08 24.33 -2.94
CA ASP A 66 28.38 24.15 -3.56
C ASP A 66 28.78 22.67 -3.48
N GLY A 67 29.09 22.10 -4.63
CA GLY A 67 29.44 20.69 -4.81
C GLY A 67 30.82 20.33 -4.26
N ALA A 68 30.98 20.35 -2.94
CA ALA A 68 32.08 19.69 -2.26
C ALA A 68 31.54 18.41 -1.61
N ALA A 69 31.73 17.29 -2.30
CA ALA A 69 31.52 15.95 -1.75
C ALA A 69 32.41 15.78 -0.52
N THR A 70 31.86 16.03 0.67
CA THR A 70 32.43 15.55 1.91
C THR A 70 32.07 14.08 2.01
N THR A 71 33.11 13.24 1.94
CA THR A 71 33.05 11.81 2.21
C THR A 71 32.75 11.60 3.68
N ASP A 72 31.49 11.77 4.09
CA ASP A 72 31.01 11.25 5.36
C ASP A 72 30.03 10.12 5.08
N SER A 73 30.32 8.97 5.69
CA SER A 73 29.61 7.69 5.54
C SER A 73 28.21 7.68 6.17
N SER A 74 27.57 8.84 6.28
CA SER A 74 26.23 8.98 6.83
C SER A 74 25.18 8.61 5.78
N ILE A 75 24.26 7.72 6.15
CA ILE A 75 23.08 7.38 5.35
C ILE A 75 22.37 8.69 4.96
N PRO A 76 22.05 8.93 3.67
CA PRO A 76 21.32 10.12 3.26
C PRO A 76 19.98 10.19 4.00
N THR A 77 19.83 11.20 4.85
CA THR A 77 18.57 11.46 5.56
C THR A 77 17.50 11.91 4.57
N PRO A 78 16.28 11.38 4.66
CA PRO A 78 15.21 11.69 3.72
C PRO A 78 14.85 13.19 3.77
N ARG A 79 14.39 13.71 2.64
CA ARG A 79 13.78 15.04 2.53
C ARG A 79 12.37 14.91 1.95
N PHE A 80 11.48 15.77 2.39
CA PHE A 80 10.08 15.89 1.96
C PHE A 80 9.58 17.30 2.27
N ARG A 81 8.47 17.72 1.68
CA ARG A 81 7.91 19.06 1.89
C ARG A 81 7.22 19.17 3.25
N LEU A 82 7.52 20.24 3.98
CA LEU A 82 6.93 20.52 5.30
C LEU A 82 5.70 21.41 5.16
N ALA A 83 4.57 20.95 5.72
CA ALA A 83 3.35 21.75 5.82
C ALA A 83 3.32 22.56 7.14
N PRO A 84 2.73 23.78 7.13
CA PRO A 84 2.63 24.60 8.33
C PRO A 84 1.58 24.08 9.33
N THR A 85 0.75 23.14 8.89
CA THR A 85 -0.34 22.55 9.68
C THR A 85 -0.43 21.04 9.41
N PRO A 86 -0.94 20.25 10.37
CA PRO A 86 -1.29 18.84 10.17
C PRO A 86 -2.31 18.63 9.04
N PHE A 87 -2.39 17.41 8.51
CA PHE A 87 -3.43 17.02 7.56
C PHE A 87 -4.79 16.91 8.27
N PRO A 88 -5.83 17.64 7.83
CA PRO A 88 -7.13 17.62 8.48
C PRO A 88 -7.92 16.36 8.13
N LEU A 89 -8.50 15.70 9.13
CA LEU A 89 -9.47 14.62 8.99
C LEU A 89 -10.83 15.05 9.55
N SER A 90 -11.92 14.64 8.91
CA SER A 90 -13.26 14.84 9.48
C SER A 90 -13.47 13.97 10.73
N SER A 91 -14.51 14.26 11.52
CA SER A 91 -14.90 13.38 12.63
C SER A 91 -15.29 11.98 12.14
N SER A 92 -15.93 11.87 10.97
CA SER A 92 -16.28 10.58 10.35
C SER A 92 -15.04 9.80 9.88
N ASP A 93 -14.04 10.46 9.30
CA ASP A 93 -12.76 9.85 8.93
C ASP A 93 -12.07 9.26 10.17
N VAL A 94 -12.07 10.00 11.29
CA VAL A 94 -11.43 9.56 12.54
C VAL A 94 -12.11 8.31 13.09
N THR A 95 -13.44 8.31 13.16
CA THR A 95 -14.21 7.13 13.59
C THR A 95 -13.94 5.94 12.66
N PHE A 96 -13.95 6.17 11.35
CA PHE A 96 -13.63 5.14 10.35
C PHE A 96 -12.25 4.50 10.64
N PHE A 97 -11.21 5.30 10.85
CA PHE A 97 -9.88 4.76 11.15
C PHE A 97 -9.84 4.08 12.53
N GLN A 98 -10.57 4.55 13.53
CA GLN A 98 -10.65 3.86 14.83
C GLN A 98 -11.25 2.45 14.70
N GLU A 99 -12.29 2.28 13.90
CA GLU A 99 -12.97 0.99 13.69
C GLU A 99 -12.17 0.06 12.78
N LEU A 100 -11.49 0.61 11.75
CA LEU A 100 -10.73 -0.15 10.77
C LEU A 100 -9.68 -1.08 11.39
N GLY A 101 -9.03 -0.64 12.47
CA GLY A 101 -8.00 -1.45 13.15
C GLY A 101 -8.52 -2.83 13.58
N GLN A 102 -9.74 -2.90 14.11
CA GLN A 102 -10.31 -4.15 14.61
C GLN A 102 -10.72 -5.11 13.48
N ASP A 103 -11.23 -4.56 12.37
CA ASP A 103 -11.54 -5.32 11.17
C ASP A 103 -10.26 -5.94 10.58
N LEU A 104 -9.17 -5.17 10.50
CA LEU A 104 -7.89 -5.66 10.00
C LEU A 104 -7.24 -6.69 10.92
N LEU A 105 -7.32 -6.50 12.24
CA LEU A 105 -6.85 -7.50 13.20
C LEU A 105 -7.59 -8.83 13.04
N SER A 106 -8.91 -8.78 12.85
CA SER A 106 -9.74 -9.96 12.60
C SER A 106 -9.37 -10.63 11.28
N PHE A 107 -9.13 -9.84 10.24
CA PHE A 107 -8.64 -10.31 8.94
C PHE A 107 -7.29 -11.04 9.06
N TYR A 108 -6.30 -10.45 9.74
CA TYR A 108 -4.99 -11.08 9.94
C TYR A 108 -5.08 -12.41 10.71
N ARG A 109 -5.95 -12.48 11.72
CA ARG A 109 -6.19 -13.73 12.48
C ARG A 109 -6.81 -14.80 11.59
N ALA A 110 -7.81 -14.44 10.79
CA ALA A 110 -8.43 -15.34 9.83
C ALA A 110 -7.45 -15.79 8.74
N LEU A 111 -6.63 -14.89 8.21
CA LEU A 111 -5.60 -15.20 7.21
C LEU A 111 -4.54 -16.17 7.77
N ASN A 112 -4.04 -15.92 8.99
CA ASN A 112 -3.12 -16.84 9.64
C ASN A 112 -3.78 -18.21 9.88
N ARG A 113 -5.05 -18.24 10.31
CA ARG A 113 -5.79 -19.50 10.44
C ARG A 113 -5.90 -20.22 9.09
N LEU A 114 -6.21 -19.52 8.01
CA LEU A 114 -6.31 -20.09 6.66
C LEU A 114 -4.99 -20.77 6.24
N TYR A 115 -3.86 -20.07 6.44
CA TYR A 115 -2.54 -20.63 6.18
C TYR A 115 -2.31 -21.92 6.98
N GLN A 116 -2.56 -21.87 8.29
CA GLN A 116 -2.36 -23.02 9.17
C GLN A 116 -3.30 -24.19 8.83
N ASP A 117 -4.56 -23.92 8.51
CA ASP A 117 -5.53 -24.94 8.09
C ASP A 117 -5.15 -25.55 6.72
N SER A 118 -4.56 -24.76 5.82
CA SER A 118 -4.00 -25.22 4.54
C SER A 118 -2.81 -26.15 4.73
N THR A 119 -1.85 -25.80 5.61
CA THR A 119 -0.71 -26.68 5.92
C THR A 119 -1.10 -28.01 6.56
N ARG A 120 -2.27 -28.07 7.23
CA ARG A 120 -2.83 -29.29 7.83
C ARG A 120 -3.70 -30.11 6.84
N GLY A 121 -3.97 -29.59 5.66
CA GLY A 121 -4.85 -30.24 4.67
C GLY A 121 -6.35 -30.09 4.97
N THR A 122 -6.74 -29.17 5.87
CA THR A 122 -8.15 -28.84 6.17
C THR A 122 -8.71 -27.68 5.36
N GLN A 123 -7.83 -26.97 4.65
CA GLN A 123 -8.13 -25.99 3.60
C GLN A 123 -7.27 -26.30 2.37
N PRO A 124 -7.57 -25.76 1.17
CA PRO A 124 -6.83 -26.08 -0.05
C PRO A 124 -5.32 -25.85 0.11
N ALA A 125 -4.51 -26.86 -0.25
CA ALA A 125 -3.06 -26.84 -0.05
C ALA A 125 -2.34 -25.75 -0.87
N TRP A 126 -2.95 -25.29 -1.97
CA TRP A 126 -2.40 -24.24 -2.82
C TRP A 126 -2.25 -22.91 -2.08
N VAL A 127 -3.06 -22.66 -1.03
CA VAL A 127 -2.96 -21.42 -0.25
C VAL A 127 -1.60 -21.35 0.46
N ALA A 128 -1.25 -22.37 1.25
CA ALA A 128 0.07 -22.42 1.88
C ALA A 128 1.19 -22.43 0.85
N ALA A 129 1.02 -23.16 -0.26
CA ALA A 129 2.01 -23.20 -1.33
C ALA A 129 2.32 -21.81 -1.89
N TYR A 130 1.30 -20.99 -2.19
CA TYR A 130 1.50 -19.61 -2.66
C TYR A 130 2.10 -18.70 -1.60
N LEU A 131 1.65 -18.79 -0.35
CA LEU A 131 2.18 -17.95 0.73
C LEU A 131 3.62 -18.33 1.11
N ASP A 132 4.04 -19.56 0.84
CA ASP A 132 5.41 -20.02 1.10
C ASP A 132 6.39 -19.70 -0.05
N GLN A 133 5.91 -19.30 -1.24
CA GLN A 133 6.77 -18.97 -2.38
C GLN A 133 7.79 -17.87 -2.04
N GLY A 134 9.04 -18.09 -2.45
CA GLY A 134 10.16 -17.17 -2.22
C GLY A 134 10.70 -17.17 -0.79
N LYS A 135 10.01 -17.77 0.18
CA LYS A 135 10.48 -17.84 1.57
C LYS A 135 11.57 -18.91 1.74
N PRO A 136 12.64 -18.64 2.50
CA PRO A 136 13.61 -19.67 2.88
C PRO A 136 12.93 -20.81 3.66
N GLU A 137 13.38 -22.05 3.48
CA GLU A 137 12.84 -23.23 4.17
C GLU A 137 12.88 -23.08 5.70
N SER A 138 13.94 -22.45 6.22
CA SER A 138 14.05 -22.13 7.64
C SER A 138 12.91 -21.24 8.13
N LEU A 139 12.55 -20.19 7.38
CA LEU A 139 11.46 -19.28 7.71
C LEU A 139 10.10 -20.00 7.70
N ILE A 140 9.86 -20.86 6.70
CA ILE A 140 8.64 -21.69 6.61
C ILE A 140 8.57 -22.66 7.80
N THR A 141 9.70 -23.27 8.16
CA THR A 141 9.77 -24.21 9.28
C THR A 141 9.47 -23.48 10.60
N TYR A 142 10.09 -22.31 10.83
CA TYR A 142 9.85 -21.50 12.02
C TYR A 142 8.40 -21.02 12.10
N SER A 143 7.81 -20.51 11.01
CA SER A 143 6.44 -19.98 11.01
C SER A 143 5.39 -21.05 11.39
N ARG A 144 5.68 -22.33 11.15
CA ARG A 144 4.80 -23.46 11.46
C ARG A 144 4.99 -24.05 12.87
N MET A 145 6.07 -23.69 13.59
CA MET A 145 6.30 -24.21 14.94
C MET A 145 5.21 -23.77 15.91
N ASN A 146 4.86 -24.63 16.88
CA ASN A 146 3.80 -24.37 17.86
C ASN A 146 3.95 -23.03 18.60
N ARG A 147 5.18 -22.58 18.82
CA ARG A 147 5.49 -21.30 19.48
C ARG A 147 5.16 -20.07 18.63
N PHE A 148 5.21 -20.21 17.30
CA PHE A 148 5.15 -19.07 16.37
C PHE A 148 3.89 -19.07 15.50
N ARG A 149 3.25 -20.23 15.31
CA ARG A 149 2.11 -20.42 14.39
C ARG A 149 0.86 -19.59 14.69
N THR A 150 0.73 -19.04 15.91
CA THR A 150 -0.38 -18.18 16.31
C THR A 150 0.02 -16.71 16.42
N LEU A 151 1.27 -16.37 16.12
CA LEU A 151 1.72 -14.99 16.15
C LEU A 151 1.02 -14.19 15.05
N ILE A 152 0.59 -13.02 15.42
CA ILE A 152 0.05 -12.00 14.53
C ILE A 152 0.95 -10.76 14.63
N PRO A 153 0.95 -9.88 13.61
CA PRO A 153 1.69 -8.63 13.67
C PRO A 153 1.38 -7.83 14.93
N GLY A 154 2.42 -7.34 15.61
CA GLY A 154 2.26 -6.40 16.72
C GLY A 154 1.87 -4.99 16.25
N ILE A 155 2.10 -4.70 14.98
CA ILE A 155 1.73 -3.44 14.32
C ILE A 155 0.98 -3.79 13.02
N ILE A 156 -0.12 -3.09 12.75
CA ILE A 156 -0.84 -3.14 11.48
C ILE A 156 -0.83 -1.74 10.88
N ARG A 157 -0.42 -1.61 9.62
CA ARG A 157 -0.41 -0.35 8.88
C ARG A 157 -1.01 -0.57 7.48
N PRO A 158 -2.31 -0.34 7.29
CA PRO A 158 -2.85 -0.22 5.95
C PRO A 158 -2.37 1.08 5.32
N ASP A 159 -2.14 1.07 4.03
CA ASP A 159 -2.04 2.29 3.24
C ASP A 159 -3.37 2.53 2.55
N VAL A 160 -4.02 3.65 2.90
CA VAL A 160 -5.38 3.97 2.49
C VAL A 160 -5.37 5.18 1.56
N ILE A 161 -6.03 5.04 0.41
CA ILE A 161 -6.27 6.13 -0.53
C ILE A 161 -7.73 6.57 -0.42
N PRO A 162 -8.00 7.81 -0.02
CA PRO A 162 -9.32 8.42 -0.17
C PRO A 162 -9.62 8.61 -1.66
N THR A 163 -10.73 8.08 -2.13
CA THR A 163 -11.24 8.20 -3.50
C THR A 163 -12.51 9.08 -3.51
N ALA A 164 -13.14 9.27 -4.67
CA ALA A 164 -14.43 9.97 -4.74
C ALA A 164 -15.57 9.17 -4.07
N ASP A 165 -15.45 7.84 -4.02
CA ASP A 165 -16.52 6.92 -3.61
C ASP A 165 -16.26 6.28 -2.24
N GLY A 166 -15.24 6.76 -1.51
CA GLY A 166 -14.86 6.23 -0.19
C GLY A 166 -13.36 5.91 -0.09
N MET A 167 -13.01 5.04 0.86
CA MET A 167 -11.63 4.68 1.18
C MET A 167 -11.25 3.36 0.53
N VAL A 168 -10.02 3.25 0.00
CA VAL A 168 -9.49 2.01 -0.58
C VAL A 168 -8.12 1.70 0.01
N ILE A 169 -7.91 0.47 0.47
CA ILE A 169 -6.61 0.00 0.96
C ILE A 169 -5.78 -0.49 -0.22
N THR A 170 -4.57 0.00 -0.38
CA THR A 170 -3.66 -0.45 -1.45
C THR A 170 -2.70 -1.52 -1.00
N GLU A 171 -2.28 -1.48 0.26
CA GLU A 171 -1.37 -2.46 0.86
C GLU A 171 -1.60 -2.58 2.37
N LEU A 172 -1.18 -3.69 2.95
CA LEU A 172 -1.17 -3.93 4.38
C LEU A 172 0.25 -4.25 4.81
N ASP A 173 0.87 -3.31 5.50
CA ASP A 173 2.17 -3.51 6.12
C ASP A 173 2.00 -3.99 7.57
N SER A 174 2.76 -5.00 7.93
CA SER A 174 2.83 -5.54 9.29
C SER A 174 4.19 -5.30 9.94
N VAL A 175 5.05 -4.55 9.27
CA VAL A 175 6.45 -4.31 9.63
C VAL A 175 6.69 -2.81 9.74
N PRO A 176 7.18 -2.29 10.89
CA PRO A 176 7.52 -0.87 11.01
C PRO A 176 8.66 -0.53 10.02
N GLY A 177 8.52 0.58 9.30
CA GLY A 177 9.44 0.98 8.23
C GLY A 177 10.90 1.07 8.67
N GLY A 178 11.83 0.64 7.80
CA GLY A 178 13.28 0.61 8.05
C GLY A 178 13.90 -0.79 7.92
N ILE A 179 13.13 -1.86 8.13
CA ILE A 179 13.64 -3.24 8.12
C ILE A 179 14.06 -3.70 6.71
N GLY A 180 13.37 -3.28 5.65
CA GLY A 180 13.77 -3.57 4.26
C GLY A 180 15.08 -2.88 3.87
N LEU A 181 15.31 -1.65 4.35
CA LEU A 181 16.59 -0.95 4.19
C LEU A 181 17.70 -1.68 4.95
N THR A 182 17.45 -2.09 6.19
CA THR A 182 18.40 -2.88 6.98
C THR A 182 18.66 -4.26 6.36
N GLY A 183 17.65 -4.93 5.81
CA GLY A 183 17.78 -6.21 5.11
C GLY A 183 18.58 -6.10 3.81
N CYS A 184 18.33 -5.07 3.00
CA CYS A 184 19.12 -4.77 1.80
C CYS A 184 20.56 -4.36 2.14
N LEU A 185 20.77 -3.55 3.19
CA LEU A 185 22.10 -3.20 3.68
C LEU A 185 22.84 -4.44 4.21
N THR A 186 22.16 -5.34 4.91
CA THR A 186 22.74 -6.60 5.43
C THR A 186 23.21 -7.48 4.27
N ARG A 187 22.39 -7.68 3.23
CA ARG A 187 22.80 -8.42 2.02
C ARG A 187 23.92 -7.75 1.25
N ALA A 188 23.82 -6.45 0.99
CA ALA A 188 24.83 -5.72 0.24
C ALA A 188 26.20 -5.75 0.93
N TYR A 189 26.24 -5.73 2.27
CA TYR A 189 27.50 -5.85 3.02
C TYR A 189 28.03 -7.30 3.01
N ASP A 190 27.18 -8.32 3.18
CA ASP A 190 27.59 -9.74 3.15
C ASP A 190 28.12 -10.17 1.76
N ASP A 191 27.51 -9.65 0.68
CA ASP A 191 27.95 -9.89 -0.70
C ASP A 191 29.36 -9.33 -0.96
N GLN A 192 29.71 -8.19 -0.34
CA GLN A 192 31.06 -7.62 -0.42
C GLN A 192 32.07 -8.42 0.43
N PHE A 193 31.68 -8.88 1.62
CA PHE A 193 32.52 -9.73 2.48
C PHE A 193 32.86 -11.08 1.83
N THR A 194 31.97 -11.64 1.02
CA THR A 194 32.17 -12.93 0.32
C THR A 194 33.16 -12.81 -0.85
N ILE A 195 33.30 -11.62 -1.46
CA ILE A 195 34.24 -11.37 -2.56
C ILE A 195 35.68 -11.19 -2.05
N GLU A 196 35.86 -10.67 -0.84
CA GLU A 196 37.19 -10.31 -0.32
C GLU A 196 37.96 -11.45 0.37
N ARG A 197 37.31 -12.58 0.68
CA ARG A 197 37.98 -13.72 1.35
C ARG A 197 37.48 -15.08 0.88
N GLN A 198 38.10 -15.62 -0.16
CA GLN A 198 38.10 -17.06 -0.39
C GLN A 198 39.45 -17.56 -0.93
N PRO A 199 40.30 -18.18 -0.09
CA PRO A 199 41.30 -19.11 -0.59
C PRO A 199 40.59 -20.38 -1.09
N PRO A 200 41.01 -20.98 -2.21
CA PRO A 200 40.36 -22.18 -2.73
C PRO A 200 40.55 -23.37 -1.75
N GLY A 201 39.45 -24.01 -1.35
CA GLY A 201 39.47 -25.34 -0.71
C GLY A 201 38.90 -25.49 0.70
N LEU A 202 38.33 -24.45 1.33
CA LEU A 202 37.69 -24.55 2.65
C LEU A 202 36.16 -24.33 2.59
N PRO A 203 35.37 -25.01 3.46
CA PRO A 203 33.94 -24.79 3.55
C PRO A 203 33.64 -23.36 4.02
N PRO A 204 32.49 -22.76 3.62
CA PRO A 204 32.19 -21.37 3.93
C PRO A 204 32.12 -21.12 5.44
N GLU A 205 32.87 -20.13 5.93
CA GLU A 205 32.75 -19.63 7.31
C GLU A 205 31.38 -18.95 7.51
N ARG A 206 30.83 -19.03 8.72
CA ARG A 206 29.57 -18.36 9.08
C ARG A 206 29.75 -16.84 9.04
N SER A 207 28.80 -16.14 8.42
CA SER A 207 28.76 -14.67 8.29
C SER A 207 29.02 -13.96 9.65
N PRO A 208 29.84 -12.89 9.68
CA PRO A 208 30.15 -12.14 10.89
C PRO A 208 28.99 -11.24 11.37
N LEU A 209 27.88 -11.18 10.63
CA LEU A 209 26.72 -10.35 10.93
C LEU A 209 25.84 -11.00 12.02
N ILE A 210 25.33 -10.19 12.96
CA ILE A 210 24.38 -10.66 14.00
C ILE A 210 23.13 -11.25 13.31
N ALA A 211 22.80 -12.51 13.62
CA ALA A 211 21.74 -13.31 12.99
C ALA A 211 21.96 -13.73 11.51
N GLY A 212 23.13 -13.44 10.93
CA GLY A 212 23.55 -13.86 9.58
C GLY A 212 22.93 -13.04 8.43
N ARG A 213 23.28 -13.37 7.18
CA ARG A 213 22.81 -12.71 5.93
C ARG A 213 21.29 -12.44 5.91
N ASP A 214 20.53 -13.40 6.41
CA ASP A 214 19.07 -13.38 6.45
C ASP A 214 18.51 -13.13 7.87
N GLY A 215 19.34 -12.68 8.82
CA GLY A 215 18.96 -12.53 10.23
C GLY A 215 17.82 -11.55 10.48
N MET A 216 17.77 -10.48 9.68
CA MET A 216 16.65 -9.53 9.69
C MET A 216 15.36 -10.08 9.08
N LEU A 217 15.43 -11.26 8.42
CA LEU A 217 14.29 -12.04 7.93
C LEU A 217 13.83 -13.08 8.96
N GLN A 218 14.65 -13.34 9.99
CA GLN A 218 14.33 -14.26 11.09
C GLN A 218 13.53 -13.58 12.22
N GLY A 219 13.46 -12.25 12.22
CA GLY A 219 12.56 -11.48 13.06
C GLY A 219 11.20 -11.29 12.38
N PHE A 220 10.23 -12.10 12.79
CA PHE A 220 8.78 -12.02 12.52
C PHE A 220 8.25 -12.83 11.33
N PRO A 221 7.30 -13.77 11.58
CA PRO A 221 6.45 -14.37 10.55
C PRO A 221 5.35 -13.40 10.05
N ALA A 222 5.66 -12.10 9.92
CA ALA A 222 4.67 -11.05 9.70
C ALA A 222 4.28 -10.94 8.22
N LEU A 223 3.00 -11.21 7.97
CA LEU A 223 2.29 -11.13 6.69
C LEU A 223 2.25 -9.68 6.17
N GLU A 224 3.28 -9.22 5.45
CA GLU A 224 3.13 -8.16 4.42
C GLU A 224 2.91 -8.89 3.10
N GLU A 225 1.66 -9.16 2.77
CA GLU A 225 1.33 -10.00 1.63
C GLU A 225 0.18 -9.39 0.85
N LYS A 226 0.51 -8.74 -0.26
CA LYS A 226 -0.45 -8.26 -1.27
C LYS A 226 -1.31 -9.43 -1.81
N LEU A 227 -0.79 -10.65 -1.76
CA LEU A 227 -1.51 -11.91 -1.99
C LEU A 227 -2.76 -12.08 -1.13
N ALA A 228 -2.77 -11.55 0.10
CA ALA A 228 -3.89 -11.67 1.03
C ALA A 228 -5.20 -11.14 0.42
N PHE A 229 -5.12 -10.11 -0.43
CA PHE A 229 -6.31 -9.55 -1.08
C PHE A 229 -6.81 -10.51 -2.15
N GLY A 230 -5.88 -11.15 -2.88
CA GLY A 230 -6.21 -12.21 -3.83
C GLY A 230 -6.90 -13.40 -3.17
N LEU A 231 -6.41 -13.83 -2.01
CA LEU A 231 -7.04 -14.89 -1.22
C LEU A 231 -8.41 -14.48 -0.68
N PHE A 232 -8.57 -13.23 -0.24
CA PHE A 232 -9.85 -12.71 0.24
C PHE A 232 -10.93 -12.70 -0.85
N HIS A 233 -10.54 -12.35 -2.09
CA HIS A 233 -11.44 -12.29 -3.24
C HIS A 233 -11.58 -13.63 -4.00
N HIS A 234 -10.86 -14.68 -3.61
CA HIS A 234 -10.90 -15.97 -4.29
C HIS A 234 -12.22 -16.72 -4.00
N PRO A 235 -12.99 -17.13 -5.03
CA PRO A 235 -14.33 -17.68 -4.81
C PRO A 235 -14.34 -19.00 -4.04
N GLU A 236 -13.33 -19.86 -4.21
CA GLU A 236 -13.20 -21.10 -3.45
C GLU A 236 -13.04 -20.86 -1.94
N LEU A 237 -12.49 -19.71 -1.56
CA LEU A 237 -12.23 -19.35 -0.16
C LEU A 237 -13.40 -18.60 0.49
N ALA A 238 -14.45 -18.24 -0.26
CA ALA A 238 -15.59 -17.49 0.27
C ALA A 238 -16.26 -18.17 1.49
N PRO A 239 -16.51 -19.49 1.51
CA PRO A 239 -17.09 -20.16 2.68
C PRO A 239 -16.19 -20.07 3.92
N PHE A 240 -14.87 -20.11 3.74
CA PHE A 240 -13.93 -19.95 4.84
C PHE A 240 -14.05 -18.54 5.45
N TRP A 241 -14.08 -17.50 4.61
CA TRP A 241 -14.18 -16.12 5.08
C TRP A 241 -15.51 -15.84 5.79
N GLU A 242 -16.61 -16.40 5.30
CA GLU A 242 -17.92 -16.30 5.93
C GLU A 242 -17.97 -16.97 7.31
N GLN A 243 -17.22 -18.05 7.50
CA GLN A 243 -17.09 -18.69 8.80
C GLN A 243 -16.09 -17.98 9.73
N ALA A 244 -15.01 -17.44 9.16
CA ALA A 244 -13.89 -16.91 9.93
C ALA A 244 -14.07 -15.44 10.36
N LEU A 245 -14.89 -14.68 9.64
CA LEU A 245 -15.11 -13.25 9.88
C LEU A 245 -16.57 -12.99 10.28
N ARG A 246 -16.79 -11.92 11.03
CA ARG A 246 -18.14 -11.40 11.26
C ARG A 246 -18.72 -10.87 9.93
N PRO A 247 -20.04 -10.98 9.69
CA PRO A 247 -20.64 -10.48 8.45
C PRO A 247 -20.32 -9.02 8.15
N GLU A 248 -20.36 -8.16 9.18
CA GLU A 248 -20.09 -6.73 9.07
C GLU A 248 -18.63 -6.46 8.66
N THR A 249 -17.68 -7.13 9.32
CA THR A 249 -16.25 -7.07 8.99
C THR A 249 -16.01 -7.55 7.54
N ALA A 250 -16.64 -8.63 7.10
CA ALA A 250 -16.50 -9.12 5.74
C ALA A 250 -17.05 -8.12 4.70
N ILE A 251 -18.18 -7.47 4.99
CA ILE A 251 -18.76 -6.42 4.13
C ILE A 251 -17.81 -5.21 4.06
N ASN A 252 -17.30 -4.74 5.20
CA ASN A 252 -16.36 -3.62 5.27
C ASN A 252 -15.09 -3.93 4.47
N LEU A 253 -14.46 -5.08 4.72
CA LEU A 253 -13.26 -5.49 4.01
C LEU A 253 -13.49 -5.65 2.50
N ARG A 254 -14.66 -6.13 2.04
CA ARG A 254 -14.99 -6.19 0.61
C ARG A 254 -15.08 -4.82 -0.06
N ARG A 255 -15.47 -3.78 0.68
CA ARG A 255 -15.50 -2.39 0.19
C ARG A 255 -14.10 -1.76 0.17
N LEU A 256 -13.28 -2.11 1.17
CA LEU A 256 -11.97 -1.49 1.38
C LEU A 256 -10.84 -2.17 0.61
N LEU A 257 -10.87 -3.49 0.47
CA LEU A 257 -9.85 -4.26 -0.22
C LEU A 257 -10.20 -4.34 -1.71
N PRO A 258 -9.45 -3.67 -2.61
CA PRO A 258 -9.73 -3.69 -4.03
C PRO A 258 -9.58 -5.10 -4.59
N ARG A 259 -10.32 -5.41 -5.65
CA ARG A 259 -10.24 -6.73 -6.27
C ARG A 259 -8.81 -6.99 -6.71
N THR A 260 -8.31 -8.15 -6.32
CA THR A 260 -6.93 -8.56 -6.53
C THR A 260 -6.93 -9.99 -7.04
N TRP A 261 -6.08 -10.29 -8.02
CA TRP A 261 -5.88 -11.60 -8.61
C TRP A 261 -4.43 -12.01 -8.42
N ILE A 262 -4.23 -13.28 -8.06
CA ILE A 262 -2.92 -13.91 -7.99
C ILE A 262 -2.53 -14.30 -9.43
N LEU A 263 -1.35 -13.89 -9.89
CA LEU A 263 -0.88 -14.11 -11.27
C LEU A 263 -0.30 -15.50 -11.47
N ASP A 264 -1.11 -16.52 -11.20
CA ASP A 264 -0.79 -17.89 -11.58
C ASP A 264 -0.92 -18.06 -13.11
N PRO A 265 0.15 -18.43 -13.83
CA PRO A 265 0.13 -18.60 -15.28
C PRO A 265 -0.50 -19.92 -15.74
N GLN A 266 -0.95 -20.79 -14.83
CA GLN A 266 -1.54 -22.08 -15.14
C GLN A 266 -2.78 -21.91 -16.05
N PRO A 267 -2.84 -22.62 -17.20
CA PRO A 267 -3.97 -22.52 -18.09
C PRO A 267 -5.23 -23.10 -17.42
N VAL A 268 -6.35 -22.37 -17.53
CA VAL A 268 -7.67 -22.88 -17.16
C VAL A 268 -8.28 -23.66 -18.35
N PRO A 269 -9.21 -24.60 -18.10
CA PRO A 269 -9.93 -25.27 -19.18
C PRO A 269 -10.59 -24.29 -20.17
N PRO A 270 -10.80 -24.65 -21.45
CA PRO A 270 -11.37 -23.74 -22.44
C PRO A 270 -12.74 -23.13 -22.10
N SER A 271 -13.50 -23.80 -21.22
CA SER A 271 -14.81 -23.33 -20.73
C SER A 271 -14.74 -22.48 -19.46
N ALA A 272 -13.56 -22.36 -18.83
CA ALA A 272 -13.36 -21.65 -17.58
C ALA A 272 -12.84 -20.22 -17.82
N VAL A 273 -13.06 -19.37 -16.82
CA VAL A 273 -12.64 -17.96 -16.81
C VAL A 273 -12.01 -17.62 -15.47
N ILE A 274 -11.17 -16.59 -15.46
CA ILE A 274 -10.65 -15.97 -14.24
C ILE A 274 -11.81 -15.16 -13.63
N PRO A 275 -12.26 -15.50 -12.41
CA PRO A 275 -13.43 -14.88 -11.80
C PRO A 275 -13.33 -13.36 -11.75
N HIS A 276 -14.40 -12.69 -12.19
CA HIS A 276 -14.57 -11.23 -12.17
C HIS A 276 -13.54 -10.41 -12.98
N LEU A 277 -12.57 -11.03 -13.65
CA LEU A 277 -11.63 -10.33 -14.52
C LEU A 277 -12.25 -10.19 -15.92
N THR A 278 -12.49 -8.95 -16.34
CA THR A 278 -13.06 -8.66 -17.66
C THR A 278 -12.25 -7.61 -18.41
N ILE A 279 -12.23 -7.72 -19.75
CA ILE A 279 -11.69 -6.71 -20.66
C ILE A 279 -12.84 -6.29 -21.56
N SER A 280 -13.23 -5.02 -21.53
CA SER A 280 -14.37 -4.50 -22.31
C SER A 280 -15.64 -5.35 -22.15
N GLY A 281 -15.94 -5.76 -20.91
CA GLY A 281 -17.09 -6.58 -20.55
C GLY A 281 -16.99 -8.08 -20.91
N ARG A 282 -15.88 -8.53 -21.50
CA ARG A 282 -15.64 -9.95 -21.82
C ARG A 282 -14.78 -10.60 -20.77
N ALA A 283 -15.18 -11.77 -20.29
CA ALA A 283 -14.42 -12.54 -19.32
C ALA A 283 -13.05 -12.95 -19.87
N VAL A 284 -12.04 -12.92 -19.01
CA VAL A 284 -10.66 -13.30 -19.32
C VAL A 284 -10.41 -14.71 -18.80
N SER A 285 -9.78 -15.56 -19.60
CA SER A 285 -9.38 -16.93 -19.20
C SER A 285 -7.86 -17.11 -19.11
N ASP A 286 -7.07 -16.12 -19.55
CA ASP A 286 -5.61 -16.13 -19.50
C ASP A 286 -5.12 -14.70 -19.30
N PHE A 287 -4.31 -14.47 -18.26
CA PHE A 287 -3.73 -13.16 -17.97
C PHE A 287 -2.96 -12.58 -19.14
N ARG A 288 -2.35 -13.41 -20.01
CA ARG A 288 -1.61 -12.95 -21.20
C ARG A 288 -2.46 -12.13 -22.17
N ARG A 289 -3.79 -12.29 -22.14
CA ARG A 289 -4.72 -11.45 -22.93
C ARG A 289 -4.66 -9.97 -22.53
N LEU A 290 -4.22 -9.66 -21.31
CA LEU A 290 -4.05 -8.29 -20.83
C LEU A 290 -2.93 -7.56 -21.56
N ALA A 291 -1.97 -8.25 -22.18
CA ALA A 291 -0.84 -7.64 -22.89
C ALA A 291 -1.28 -6.73 -24.05
N GLN A 292 -2.40 -7.04 -24.69
CA GLN A 292 -2.93 -6.32 -25.86
C GLN A 292 -4.05 -5.33 -25.53
N THR A 293 -4.32 -5.10 -24.23
CA THR A 293 -5.35 -4.14 -23.80
C THR A 293 -4.92 -2.70 -24.08
N THR A 294 -5.89 -1.81 -24.30
CA THR A 294 -5.66 -0.36 -24.38
C THR A 294 -5.48 0.26 -23.00
N GLN A 295 -4.97 1.51 -22.93
CA GLN A 295 -4.80 2.22 -21.64
C GLN A 295 -6.13 2.37 -20.88
N LYS A 296 -7.25 2.55 -21.59
CA LYS A 296 -8.58 2.67 -20.98
C LYS A 296 -9.07 1.35 -20.37
N GLU A 297 -8.73 0.23 -20.99
CA GLU A 297 -9.14 -1.11 -20.53
C GLU A 297 -8.31 -1.62 -19.34
N ARG A 298 -7.12 -1.06 -19.11
CA ARG A 298 -6.17 -1.53 -18.08
C ARG A 298 -6.02 -0.55 -16.92
N GLN A 299 -7.12 -0.23 -16.26
CA GLN A 299 -7.11 0.42 -14.94
C GLN A 299 -6.69 -0.59 -13.85
N LEU A 300 -5.47 -1.12 -13.97
CA LEU A 300 -4.93 -2.20 -13.18
C LEU A 300 -3.53 -1.85 -12.67
N VAL A 301 -3.16 -2.42 -11.54
CA VAL A 301 -1.83 -2.33 -10.93
C VAL A 301 -1.25 -3.74 -10.86
N LEU A 302 -0.08 -3.91 -11.44
CA LEU A 302 0.73 -5.11 -11.33
C LEU A 302 1.82 -4.86 -10.28
N LYS A 303 1.95 -5.75 -9.29
CA LYS A 303 2.95 -5.59 -8.23
C LYS A 303 3.43 -6.95 -7.70
N PRO A 304 4.73 -7.10 -7.39
CA PRO A 304 5.23 -8.29 -6.71
C PRO A 304 4.59 -8.39 -5.32
N SER A 305 4.47 -9.62 -4.82
CA SER A 305 3.96 -9.93 -3.50
C SER A 305 4.85 -10.95 -2.80
N GLY A 306 4.76 -10.99 -1.47
CA GLY A 306 5.48 -11.95 -0.67
C GLY A 306 6.95 -11.57 -0.51
N PHE A 307 7.80 -12.58 -0.36
CA PHE A 307 9.20 -12.39 0.01
C PHE A 307 10.07 -11.97 -1.19
N SER A 308 10.03 -10.69 -1.53
CA SER A 308 10.78 -10.12 -2.66
C SER A 308 11.43 -8.78 -2.30
N GLU A 309 12.66 -8.56 -2.77
CA GLU A 309 13.33 -7.26 -2.67
C GLU A 309 12.63 -6.15 -3.46
N LEU A 310 11.74 -6.52 -4.38
CA LEU A 310 10.92 -5.57 -5.14
C LEU A 310 9.60 -5.24 -4.43
N ALA A 311 9.22 -5.94 -3.36
CA ALA A 311 7.92 -5.75 -2.71
C ALA A 311 7.83 -4.47 -1.85
N TRP A 312 8.94 -3.71 -1.73
CA TRP A 312 9.02 -2.51 -0.89
C TRP A 312 9.34 -1.22 -1.67
N GLY A 313 8.88 -0.07 -1.15
CA GLY A 313 9.31 1.25 -1.61
C GLY A 313 8.87 1.62 -3.04
N SER A 314 7.68 1.17 -3.47
CA SER A 314 7.13 1.33 -4.83
C SER A 314 7.92 0.66 -5.97
N ARG A 315 8.95 -0.12 -5.63
CA ARG A 315 9.72 -0.89 -6.61
C ARG A 315 8.83 -1.99 -7.21
N GLY A 316 9.05 -2.34 -8.46
CA GLY A 316 8.28 -3.39 -9.14
C GLY A 316 6.78 -3.11 -9.36
N VAL A 317 6.28 -1.92 -9.04
CA VAL A 317 4.88 -1.54 -9.31
C VAL A 317 4.75 -1.04 -10.74
N SER A 318 3.85 -1.64 -11.51
CA SER A 318 3.51 -1.25 -12.87
C SER A 318 2.04 -0.88 -12.95
N ILE A 319 1.75 0.39 -13.25
CA ILE A 319 0.37 0.88 -13.45
C ILE A 319 0.03 0.73 -14.93
N GLY A 320 -0.93 -0.14 -15.24
CA GLY A 320 -1.21 -0.53 -16.62
C GLY A 320 -1.49 0.65 -17.53
N HIS A 321 -2.42 1.53 -17.13
CA HIS A 321 -2.86 2.65 -17.97
C HIS A 321 -1.82 3.77 -18.12
N ASP A 322 -0.73 3.73 -17.36
CA ASP A 322 0.36 4.70 -17.44
C ASP A 322 1.49 4.24 -18.35
N LEU A 323 1.70 2.94 -18.45
CA LEU A 323 2.74 2.38 -19.30
C LEU A 323 2.31 2.38 -20.77
N PRO A 324 3.23 2.57 -21.73
CA PRO A 324 3.04 2.15 -23.11
C PRO A 324 2.68 0.65 -23.19
N GLN A 325 1.98 0.25 -24.25
CA GLN A 325 1.50 -1.14 -24.38
C GLN A 325 2.63 -2.17 -24.36
N VAL A 326 3.78 -1.86 -24.99
CA VAL A 326 4.96 -2.74 -25.02
C VAL A 326 5.56 -2.92 -23.63
N GLU A 327 5.66 -1.84 -22.85
CA GLU A 327 6.17 -1.90 -21.48
C GLU A 327 5.23 -2.66 -20.55
N TRP A 328 3.91 -2.43 -20.68
CA TRP A 328 2.90 -3.20 -19.95
C TRP A 328 2.95 -4.69 -20.26
N ALA A 329 3.01 -5.07 -21.54
CA ALA A 329 3.13 -6.46 -21.96
C ALA A 329 4.41 -7.11 -21.42
N THR A 330 5.52 -6.37 -21.43
CA THR A 330 6.80 -6.84 -20.88
C THR A 330 6.72 -7.07 -19.38
N ALA A 331 6.16 -6.11 -18.63
CA ALA A 331 5.99 -6.23 -17.18
C ALA A 331 5.09 -7.41 -16.80
N LEU A 332 3.99 -7.61 -17.54
CA LEU A 332 3.08 -8.74 -17.34
C LEU A 332 3.75 -10.08 -17.60
N GLU A 333 4.50 -10.22 -18.71
CA GLU A 333 5.21 -11.45 -19.02
C GLU A 333 6.27 -11.77 -17.96
N GLN A 334 7.04 -10.76 -17.52
CA GLN A 334 8.00 -10.91 -16.43
C GLN A 334 7.33 -11.38 -15.14
N ALA A 335 6.17 -10.82 -14.80
CA ALA A 335 5.41 -11.22 -13.61
C ALA A 335 4.91 -12.67 -13.69
N LEU A 336 4.40 -13.10 -14.85
CA LEU A 336 3.95 -14.48 -15.08
C LEU A 336 5.12 -15.47 -15.02
N GLN A 337 6.28 -15.10 -15.57
CA GLN A 337 7.50 -15.93 -15.52
C GLN A 337 8.09 -16.02 -14.11
N ALA A 338 7.97 -14.96 -13.31
CA ALA A 338 8.47 -14.91 -11.94
C ALA A 338 7.67 -15.79 -10.96
N PHE A 339 6.42 -16.14 -11.30
CA PHE A 339 5.47 -16.80 -10.41
C PHE A 339 6.02 -17.98 -9.58
N PRO A 340 6.83 -18.91 -10.12
CA PRO A 340 7.36 -20.03 -9.33
C PRO A 340 8.23 -19.62 -8.13
N THR A 341 8.76 -18.38 -8.14
CA THR A 341 9.70 -17.88 -7.14
C THR A 341 9.19 -16.63 -6.42
N THR A 342 8.57 -15.71 -7.15
CA THR A 342 7.99 -14.47 -6.63
C THR A 342 6.59 -14.34 -7.20
N PRO A 343 5.53 -14.53 -6.39
CA PRO A 343 4.18 -14.32 -6.84
C PRO A 343 3.95 -12.84 -7.13
N TYR A 344 3.26 -12.55 -8.23
CA TYR A 344 2.74 -11.22 -8.51
C TYR A 344 1.24 -11.19 -8.27
N VAL A 345 0.73 -9.99 -7.99
CA VAL A 345 -0.71 -9.73 -8.00
C VAL A 345 -1.05 -8.67 -9.04
N LEU A 346 -2.21 -8.83 -9.63
CA LEU A 346 -2.90 -7.83 -10.43
C LEU A 346 -4.04 -7.29 -9.58
N GLN A 347 -4.18 -5.98 -9.49
CA GLN A 347 -5.14 -5.34 -8.60
C GLN A 347 -5.87 -4.23 -9.36
N GLU A 348 -7.15 -4.01 -9.04
CA GLU A 348 -7.89 -2.84 -9.53
C GLU A 348 -7.20 -1.54 -9.13
N PHE A 349 -7.00 -0.63 -10.09
CA PHE A 349 -6.49 0.70 -9.80
C PHE A 349 -7.62 1.60 -9.34
N HIS A 350 -7.42 2.28 -8.21
CA HIS A 350 -8.33 3.31 -7.72
C HIS A 350 -7.66 4.68 -7.74
N LYS A 351 -8.33 5.65 -8.36
CA LYS A 351 -7.88 7.03 -8.42
C LYS A 351 -8.27 7.74 -7.13
N GLY A 352 -7.29 8.17 -6.34
CA GLY A 352 -7.57 8.97 -5.14
C GLY A 352 -8.27 10.30 -5.46
N ARG A 353 -8.90 10.98 -4.52
CA ARG A 353 -9.42 12.35 -4.72
C ARG A 353 -8.31 13.40 -4.51
N LEU A 354 -8.56 14.63 -4.96
CA LEU A 354 -7.62 15.74 -4.79
C LEU A 354 -7.84 16.43 -3.46
N PHE A 355 -6.74 16.91 -2.89
CA PHE A 355 -6.67 17.71 -1.68
C PHE A 355 -5.77 18.92 -1.94
N GLU A 356 -6.10 20.03 -1.31
CA GLU A 356 -5.26 21.23 -1.29
C GLU A 356 -4.55 21.33 0.06
N LEU A 357 -3.22 21.37 0.03
CA LEU A 357 -2.39 21.70 1.19
C LEU A 357 -1.40 22.79 0.81
N SER A 358 -0.80 23.42 1.81
CA SER A 358 0.33 24.32 1.58
C SER A 358 1.61 23.73 2.17
N TYR A 359 2.74 24.06 1.58
CA TYR A 359 4.06 23.66 2.08
C TYR A 359 5.05 24.81 2.01
N PHE A 360 6.11 24.74 2.81
CA PHE A 360 7.21 25.69 2.75
C PHE A 360 8.18 25.30 1.63
N ASP A 361 8.31 26.19 0.64
CA ASP A 361 9.29 26.09 -0.44
C ASP A 361 10.56 26.84 -0.05
N GLU A 362 11.62 26.08 0.24
CA GLU A 362 12.92 26.62 0.62
C GLU A 362 13.56 27.49 -0.48
N ARG A 363 13.20 27.29 -1.76
CA ARG A 363 13.78 28.07 -2.87
C ARG A 363 13.24 29.48 -2.94
N SER A 364 11.93 29.62 -2.77
CA SER A 364 11.26 30.93 -2.76
C SER A 364 11.20 31.54 -1.37
N ASP A 365 11.54 30.79 -0.32
CA ASP A 365 11.41 31.18 1.09
C ASP A 365 9.96 31.57 1.47
N THR A 366 8.98 30.92 0.84
CA THR A 366 7.54 31.19 1.03
C THR A 366 6.73 29.91 1.22
N VAL A 367 5.51 30.06 1.76
CA VAL A 367 4.54 28.97 1.83
C VAL A 367 3.65 29.02 0.59
N VAL A 368 3.61 27.93 -0.18
CA VAL A 368 2.89 27.85 -1.45
C VAL A 368 1.85 26.72 -1.43
N PRO A 369 0.70 26.88 -2.11
CA PRO A 369 -0.31 25.84 -2.22
C PRO A 369 0.15 24.70 -3.14
N MET A 370 -0.40 23.51 -2.91
CA MET A 370 -0.20 22.32 -3.71
C MET A 370 -1.45 21.45 -3.73
N SER A 371 -1.96 21.24 -4.94
CA SER A 371 -2.97 20.23 -5.23
C SER A 371 -2.33 18.85 -5.37
N GLY A 372 -2.87 17.86 -4.68
CA GLY A 372 -2.32 16.51 -4.74
C GLY A 372 -3.26 15.42 -4.25
N ARG A 373 -2.79 14.18 -4.36
CA ARG A 373 -3.49 12.98 -3.87
C ARG A 373 -2.79 12.50 -2.61
N VAL A 374 -3.58 12.12 -1.62
CA VAL A 374 -3.07 11.68 -0.32
C VAL A 374 -3.15 10.15 -0.18
N ARG A 375 -2.16 9.60 0.50
CA ARG A 375 -2.18 8.27 1.10
C ARG A 375 -2.12 8.44 2.61
N LEU A 376 -3.07 7.83 3.32
CA LEU A 376 -3.19 7.85 4.77
C LEU A 376 -2.70 6.50 5.30
N SER A 377 -1.65 6.53 6.11
CA SER A 377 -1.04 5.35 6.71
C SER A 377 -1.29 5.35 8.23
N PRO A 378 -2.46 4.87 8.71
CA PRO A 378 -2.71 4.68 10.14
C PRO A 378 -1.82 3.58 10.72
N TYR A 379 -1.30 3.80 11.92
CA TYR A 379 -0.52 2.83 12.68
C TYR A 379 -1.38 2.27 13.81
N TYR A 380 -1.70 0.98 13.74
CA TYR A 380 -2.39 0.27 14.82
C TYR A 380 -1.41 -0.57 15.62
N PHE A 381 -1.45 -0.44 16.93
CA PHE A 381 -0.72 -1.29 17.86
C PHE A 381 -1.63 -2.41 18.36
N VAL A 382 -1.19 -3.66 18.23
CA VAL A 382 -1.97 -4.83 18.65
C VAL A 382 -1.62 -5.16 20.09
N VAL A 383 -2.59 -4.97 20.99
CA VAL A 383 -2.48 -5.28 22.42
C VAL A 383 -3.57 -6.28 22.80
N GLY A 384 -3.18 -7.53 22.99
CA GLY A 384 -4.11 -8.64 23.22
C GLY A 384 -5.07 -8.82 22.05
N ASP A 385 -6.35 -8.53 22.28
CA ASP A 385 -7.43 -8.69 21.30
C ASP A 385 -7.87 -7.40 20.60
N LYS A 386 -7.15 -6.31 20.83
CA LYS A 386 -7.47 -4.97 20.30
C LYS A 386 -6.37 -4.46 19.39
N ALA A 387 -6.78 -3.73 18.36
CA ALA A 387 -5.90 -2.91 17.53
C ALA A 387 -6.18 -1.44 17.84
N GLU A 388 -5.22 -0.77 18.48
CA GLU A 388 -5.36 0.62 18.93
C GLU A 388 -4.68 1.57 17.96
N LEU A 389 -5.42 2.57 17.47
CA LEU A 389 -4.89 3.59 16.56
C LEU A 389 -3.91 4.51 17.31
N GLY A 390 -2.63 4.48 16.92
CA GLY A 390 -1.58 5.31 17.52
C GLY A 390 -1.27 6.62 16.78
N GLY A 391 -1.69 6.72 15.52
CA GLY A 391 -1.49 7.92 14.70
C GLY A 391 -1.62 7.63 13.21
N ILE A 392 -1.76 8.67 12.40
CA ILE A 392 -1.90 8.55 10.94
C ILE A 392 -0.91 9.48 10.27
N LEU A 393 -0.08 8.92 9.39
CA LEU A 393 0.79 9.70 8.51
C LEU A 393 0.07 9.97 7.19
N ALA A 394 -0.07 11.23 6.83
CA ALA A 394 -0.51 11.64 5.51
C ALA A 394 0.71 11.88 4.62
N THR A 395 0.72 11.24 3.46
CA THR A 395 1.69 11.50 2.38
C THR A 395 0.91 12.02 1.18
N LEU A 396 1.04 13.31 0.89
CA LEU A 396 0.39 13.95 -0.26
C LEU A 396 1.41 14.19 -1.36
N CYS A 397 1.18 13.55 -2.52
CA CYS A 397 2.00 13.74 -3.72
C CYS A 397 1.32 14.69 -4.71
N PRO A 398 2.08 15.47 -5.50
CA PRO A 398 1.53 16.34 -6.54
C PRO A 398 0.55 15.62 -7.47
N ALA A 399 -0.49 16.30 -7.94
CA ALA A 399 -1.59 15.69 -8.71
C ALA A 399 -1.16 14.94 -10.00
N ASN A 400 0.00 15.30 -10.57
CA ASN A 400 0.60 14.64 -11.73
C ASN A 400 1.33 13.32 -11.39
N LYS A 401 1.58 13.06 -10.11
CA LYS A 401 2.11 11.78 -9.62
C LYS A 401 0.94 10.82 -9.39
N LYS A 402 1.11 9.59 -9.87
CA LYS A 402 0.09 8.53 -9.75
C LYS A 402 0.42 7.46 -8.72
N ILE A 403 1.70 7.24 -8.43
CA ILE A 403 2.14 6.46 -7.27
C ILE A 403 2.32 7.43 -6.10
N ILE A 404 1.62 7.16 -5.00
CA ILE A 404 1.68 7.98 -3.78
C ILE A 404 2.61 7.28 -2.78
N HIS A 405 3.81 7.80 -2.61
CA HIS A 405 4.81 7.29 -1.66
C HIS A 405 5.70 8.45 -1.16
N GLY A 406 6.49 8.20 -0.12
CA GLY A 406 7.39 9.21 0.43
C GLY A 406 8.49 9.58 -0.57
N MET A 407 8.49 10.83 -1.04
CA MET A 407 9.46 11.38 -1.98
C MET A 407 9.74 12.86 -1.66
N VAL A 408 10.82 13.42 -2.23
CA VAL A 408 11.24 14.82 -1.97
C VAL A 408 10.12 15.83 -2.30
N ASP A 409 9.31 15.54 -3.30
CA ASP A 409 8.19 16.39 -3.71
C ASP A 409 6.88 16.15 -2.95
N ALA A 410 6.83 15.17 -2.03
CA ALA A 410 5.63 14.88 -1.25
C ALA A 410 5.56 15.77 -0.01
N ILE A 411 4.36 16.18 0.36
CA ILE A 411 4.09 16.70 1.70
C ILE A 411 3.89 15.50 2.62
N MET A 412 4.63 15.46 3.73
CA MET A 412 4.42 14.47 4.79
C MET A 412 4.04 15.19 6.07
N ALA A 413 2.88 14.85 6.63
CA ALA A 413 2.37 15.49 7.84
C ALA A 413 1.60 14.47 8.71
N PRO A 414 1.63 14.62 10.04
CA PRO A 414 0.68 13.90 10.89
C PRO A 414 -0.74 14.36 10.58
N CYS A 415 -1.73 13.51 10.83
CA CYS A 415 -3.13 13.88 10.74
C CYS A 415 -3.65 14.47 12.06
N ALA A 416 -4.63 15.36 11.98
CA ALA A 416 -5.36 15.88 13.14
C ALA A 416 -6.85 16.01 12.79
N ILE A 417 -7.71 15.90 13.81
CA ILE A 417 -9.14 16.16 13.64
C ILE A 417 -9.31 17.63 13.24
N ALA A 418 -10.03 17.87 12.14
CA ALA A 418 -10.42 19.21 11.75
C ALA A 418 -11.24 19.81 12.90
N PRO A 419 -10.92 21.02 13.39
CA PRO A 419 -11.75 21.67 14.39
C PRO A 419 -13.15 21.84 13.80
N ASN A 420 -14.18 21.32 14.49
CA ASN A 420 -15.56 21.52 14.09
C ASN A 420 -15.79 23.03 13.90
N LEU A 421 -16.18 23.43 12.70
CA LEU A 421 -16.87 24.70 12.54
C LEU A 421 -18.14 24.53 13.36
N ALA A 422 -18.21 25.23 14.49
CA ALA A 422 -19.43 25.29 15.27
C ALA A 422 -20.56 25.69 14.29
N SER A 423 -21.55 24.80 14.21
CA SER A 423 -22.78 24.95 13.44
C SER A 423 -23.48 26.28 13.70
#